data_AF-A0A7Y5K6E9-F1
#
_entry.id   AF-A0A7Y5K6E9-F1
#
_cell.length_a   1.000
_cell.length_b   1.000
_cell.length_c   1.000
_cell.angle_alpha   90.00
_cell.angle_beta   90.00
_cell.angle_gamma   90.00
#
_symmetry.space_group_name_H-M   'P 1'
#
loop_
_entity.id
_entity.type
_entity.pdbx_description
1 polymer ?
#
loop_
_entity_poly.entity_id
_entity_poly.type
_entity_poly.pdbx_seq_one_letter_code
_entity_poly.pdbx_strand_id
1 'polypeptide(L)'
;MSRASTRDRRQSLGMAVLIALIVVAALCSPHLIRAQPPGIGIDAVASQLGVGLAGDHSGDFAVGVSFTGVATDPAKLEALGIHGAHKGARVTVIRIAQDRILVAVDEITPAPLSISVRLKLGLDGTLSRL
;
A
#
# COMPACT_ATOMS: atom_id res chain seq x y z
N MET A 1 25.33 47.04 65.26
CA MET A 1 24.52 45.80 65.17
C MET A 1 23.22 46.14 64.46
N SER A 2 23.07 45.77 63.18
CA SER A 2 21.85 46.03 62.39
C SER A 2 21.51 44.78 61.58
N ARG A 3 20.28 44.30 61.72
CA ARG A 3 19.78 43.01 61.19
C ARG A 3 19.45 43.13 59.70
N ALA A 4 20.05 42.27 58.90
CA ALA A 4 19.82 42.18 57.46
C ALA A 4 18.46 41.57 57.12
N SER A 5 17.81 42.19 56.15
CA SER A 5 16.49 41.91 55.58
C SER A 5 16.50 40.63 54.72
N THR A 6 15.75 39.62 55.13
CA THR A 6 15.47 38.38 54.38
C THR A 6 14.07 38.47 53.75
N ARG A 7 13.94 39.07 52.57
CA ARG A 7 12.63 39.13 51.88
C ARG A 7 12.64 38.92 50.36
N ASP A 8 13.70 38.38 49.78
CA ASP A 8 13.86 38.37 48.31
C ASP A 8 13.84 36.98 47.63
N ARG A 9 13.48 35.91 48.35
CA ARG A 9 13.67 34.53 47.83
C ARG A 9 12.43 33.83 47.25
N ARG A 10 11.27 34.50 47.16
CA ARG A 10 10.01 33.83 46.77
C ARG A 10 9.51 34.11 45.36
N GLN A 11 10.16 34.98 44.58
CA GLN A 11 9.61 35.43 43.29
C GLN A 11 10.29 34.84 42.03
N SER A 12 11.43 34.14 42.13
CA SER A 12 12.14 33.64 40.93
C SER A 12 11.75 32.21 40.48
N LEU A 13 11.04 31.44 41.32
CA LEU A 13 10.72 30.04 41.01
C LEU A 13 9.50 29.86 40.08
N GLY A 14 8.62 30.85 39.99
CA GLY A 14 7.39 30.75 39.19
C GLY A 14 7.59 30.82 37.68
N MET A 15 8.62 31.56 37.21
CA MET A 15 8.84 31.75 35.77
C MET A 15 9.68 30.65 35.10
N ALA A 16 10.53 29.95 35.87
CA ALA A 16 11.38 28.91 35.29
C ALA A 16 10.60 27.63 34.93
N VAL A 17 9.47 27.37 35.59
CA VAL A 17 8.68 26.14 35.36
C VAL A 17 7.78 26.26 34.12
N LEU A 18 7.38 27.49 33.73
CA LEU A 18 6.47 27.66 32.59
C LEU A 18 7.16 27.57 31.21
N ILE A 19 8.48 27.83 31.13
CA ILE A 19 9.22 27.79 29.86
C ILE A 19 9.64 26.35 29.50
N ALA A 20 9.82 25.47 30.48
CA ALA A 20 10.19 24.08 30.24
C ALA A 20 9.07 23.23 29.61
N LEU A 21 7.80 23.65 29.71
CA LEU A 21 6.66 22.87 29.24
C LEU A 21 6.36 23.04 27.73
N ILE A 22 6.87 24.09 27.09
CA ILE A 22 6.53 24.42 25.70
C ILE A 22 7.45 23.71 24.68
N VAL A 23 8.65 23.27 25.08
CA VAL A 23 9.61 22.62 24.17
C VAL A 23 9.30 21.13 23.94
N VAL A 24 8.51 20.49 24.79
CA VAL A 24 8.21 19.04 24.67
C VAL A 24 7.08 18.73 23.69
N ALA A 25 6.21 19.69 23.37
CA ALA A 25 5.07 19.47 22.47
C ALA A 25 5.42 19.50 20.97
N ALA A 26 6.64 19.89 20.60
CA ALA A 26 7.07 20.02 19.19
C ALA A 26 7.73 18.76 18.60
N LEU A 27 8.00 17.71 19.41
CA LEU A 27 8.77 16.54 18.99
C LEU A 27 7.94 15.28 18.65
N CYS A 28 6.61 15.32 18.83
CA CYS A 28 5.75 14.16 18.58
C CYS A 28 4.63 14.45 17.57
N SER A 29 4.96 15.11 16.46
CA SER A 29 4.19 14.90 15.23
C SER A 29 5.02 13.99 14.34
N PRO A 30 4.92 12.65 14.48
CA PRO A 30 5.25 11.81 13.35
C PRO A 30 4.20 12.17 12.30
N HIS A 31 4.53 13.11 11.43
CA HIS A 31 3.96 13.10 10.10
C HIS A 31 4.31 11.71 9.58
N LEU A 32 3.37 10.77 9.73
CA LEU A 32 3.28 9.53 9.01
C LEU A 32 3.15 9.94 7.54
N ILE A 33 4.26 10.39 6.97
CA ILE A 33 4.55 10.25 5.56
C ILE A 33 4.56 8.74 5.39
N ARG A 34 3.38 8.18 5.12
CA ARG A 34 3.26 6.81 4.66
C ARG A 34 4.03 6.81 3.35
N ALA A 35 5.31 6.43 3.44
CA ALA A 35 6.19 6.31 2.29
C ALA A 35 5.40 5.53 1.24
N GLN A 36 5.11 6.19 0.12
CA GLN A 36 4.55 5.48 -1.02
C GLN A 36 5.55 4.37 -1.32
N PRO A 37 5.15 3.09 -1.27
CA PRO A 37 6.06 2.02 -1.64
C PRO A 37 6.62 2.32 -3.03
N PRO A 38 7.88 1.93 -3.31
CA PRO A 38 8.48 2.11 -4.63
C PRO A 38 7.50 1.67 -5.71
N GLY A 39 7.46 2.40 -6.81
CA GLY A 39 6.52 2.17 -7.92
C GLY A 39 6.48 0.69 -8.30
N ILE A 40 5.38 0.01 -7.97
CA ILE A 40 5.19 -1.39 -8.33
C ILE A 40 4.83 -1.39 -9.81
N GLY A 41 5.72 -1.88 -10.67
CA GLY A 41 5.49 -1.90 -12.11
C GLY A 41 4.36 -2.87 -12.50
N ILE A 42 3.60 -2.51 -13.54
CA ILE A 42 2.55 -3.37 -14.11
C ILE A 42 3.10 -4.73 -14.54
N ASP A 43 4.27 -4.75 -15.18
CA ASP A 43 4.94 -5.98 -15.64
C ASP A 43 5.24 -6.95 -14.50
N ALA A 44 5.63 -6.44 -13.34
CA ALA A 44 5.94 -7.26 -12.17
C ALA A 44 4.68 -7.95 -11.62
N VAL A 45 3.54 -7.24 -11.63
CA VAL A 45 2.25 -7.80 -11.21
C VAL A 45 1.74 -8.82 -12.23
N ALA A 46 1.82 -8.50 -13.53
CA ALA A 46 1.41 -9.40 -14.60
C ALA A 46 2.22 -10.70 -14.60
N SER A 47 3.54 -10.61 -14.41
CA SER A 47 4.43 -11.78 -14.32
C SER A 47 4.08 -12.71 -13.14
N GLN A 48 3.74 -12.14 -11.98
CA GLN A 48 3.28 -12.92 -10.82
C GLN A 48 1.92 -13.58 -11.04
N LEU A 49 1.03 -12.93 -11.80
CA LEU A 49 -0.27 -13.50 -12.17
C LEU A 49 -0.17 -14.52 -13.31
N GLY A 50 0.96 -14.63 -14.00
CA GLY A 50 1.07 -15.47 -15.20
C GLY A 50 0.25 -14.92 -16.37
N VAL A 51 0.25 -13.59 -16.52
CA VAL A 51 -0.51 -12.87 -17.54
C VAL A 51 0.45 -12.24 -18.56
N GLY A 52 0.22 -12.53 -19.83
CA GLY A 52 0.83 -11.81 -20.94
C GLY A 52 0.06 -10.52 -21.23
N LEU A 53 0.75 -9.39 -21.21
CA LEU A 53 0.15 -8.08 -21.46
C LEU A 53 -0.04 -7.85 -22.96
N ALA A 54 -1.17 -7.25 -23.32
CA ALA A 54 -1.47 -6.89 -24.71
C ALA A 54 -1.00 -5.45 -24.97
N GLY A 55 0.26 -5.28 -25.38
CA GLY A 55 0.86 -4.00 -25.72
C GLY A 55 1.82 -3.46 -24.66
N ASP A 56 2.38 -2.27 -24.93
CA ASP A 56 3.37 -1.63 -24.06
C ASP A 56 2.67 -0.98 -22.86
N HIS A 57 2.60 -1.73 -21.77
CA HIS A 57 2.20 -1.21 -20.47
C HIS A 57 3.45 -0.83 -19.69
N SER A 58 3.97 0.38 -19.91
CA SER A 58 5.05 0.92 -19.09
C SER A 58 4.48 1.82 -17.99
N GLY A 59 4.97 1.63 -16.75
CA GLY A 59 4.69 2.54 -15.64
C GLY A 59 4.25 1.87 -14.34
N ASP A 60 3.99 2.74 -13.36
CA ASP A 60 3.61 2.36 -12.02
C ASP A 60 2.15 1.92 -11.95
N PHE A 61 1.92 0.80 -11.27
CA PHE A 61 0.59 0.28 -11.00
C PHE A 61 -0.03 1.01 -9.81
N ALA A 62 -0.32 2.31 -9.94
CA ALA A 62 -0.91 3.13 -8.89
C ALA A 62 -2.39 2.78 -8.61
N VAL A 63 -2.95 3.27 -7.50
CA VAL A 63 -4.38 3.08 -7.18
C VAL A 63 -5.24 3.70 -8.29
N GLY A 64 -6.25 2.97 -8.75
CA GLY A 64 -7.10 3.35 -9.89
C GLY A 64 -6.54 2.94 -11.25
N VAL A 65 -5.27 2.53 -11.35
CA VAL A 65 -4.70 1.99 -12.59
C VAL A 65 -5.21 0.56 -12.80
N SER A 66 -5.53 0.26 -14.05
CA SER A 66 -5.91 -1.06 -14.51
C SER A 66 -5.13 -1.47 -15.75
N PHE A 67 -4.94 -2.78 -15.91
CA PHE A 67 -4.44 -3.36 -17.15
C PHE A 67 -5.25 -4.60 -17.49
N THR A 68 -5.20 -4.99 -18.77
CA THR A 68 -5.80 -6.22 -19.25
C THR A 68 -4.76 -7.02 -20.00
N GLY A 69 -4.80 -8.33 -19.84
CA GLY A 69 -3.95 -9.25 -20.56
C GLY A 69 -4.61 -10.60 -20.72
N VAL A 70 -3.81 -11.57 -21.11
CA VAL A 70 -4.24 -12.94 -21.36
C VAL A 70 -3.49 -13.88 -20.43
N ALA A 71 -4.20 -14.82 -19.79
CA ALA A 71 -3.58 -15.85 -18.98
C ALA A 71 -2.65 -16.71 -19.85
N THR A 72 -1.35 -16.70 -19.53
CA THR A 72 -0.32 -17.53 -20.17
C THR A 72 0.10 -18.70 -19.30
N ASP A 73 0.03 -18.54 -17.98
CA ASP A 73 0.33 -19.55 -16.97
C ASP A 73 -0.80 -19.62 -15.91
N PRO A 74 -1.85 -20.41 -16.17
CA PRO A 74 -2.99 -20.52 -15.26
C PRO A 74 -2.64 -21.08 -13.87
N ALA A 75 -1.56 -21.83 -13.73
CA ALA A 75 -1.15 -22.40 -12.44
C ALA A 75 -0.84 -21.30 -11.40
N LYS A 76 -0.34 -20.14 -11.85
CA LYS A 76 -0.13 -18.97 -10.98
C LYS A 76 -1.44 -18.34 -10.52
N LEU A 77 -2.44 -18.30 -11.38
CA LEU A 77 -3.80 -17.85 -11.03
C LEU A 77 -4.43 -18.81 -10.02
N GLU A 78 -4.28 -20.12 -10.20
CA GLU A 78 -4.76 -21.12 -9.26
C GLU A 78 -4.08 -21.03 -7.89
N ALA A 79 -2.76 -20.79 -7.85
CA ALA A 79 -2.04 -20.54 -6.60
C ALA A 79 -2.62 -19.34 -5.83
N LEU A 80 -3.17 -18.36 -6.55
CA LEU A 80 -3.82 -17.17 -5.99
C LEU A 80 -5.33 -17.33 -5.78
N GLY A 81 -5.88 -18.52 -6.01
CA GLY A 81 -7.28 -18.86 -5.69
C GLY A 81 -8.26 -18.62 -6.82
N ILE A 82 -7.76 -18.35 -8.03
CA ILE A 82 -8.55 -18.22 -9.25
C ILE A 82 -8.52 -19.56 -9.96
N HIS A 83 -9.50 -20.41 -9.66
CA HIS A 83 -9.57 -21.77 -10.18
C HIS A 83 -10.33 -21.85 -11.51
N GLY A 84 -9.96 -22.82 -12.35
CA GLY A 84 -10.69 -23.14 -13.58
C GLY A 84 -10.43 -22.19 -14.76
N ALA A 85 -9.57 -21.19 -14.59
CA ALA A 85 -9.11 -20.35 -15.70
C ALA A 85 -8.17 -21.16 -16.61
N HIS A 86 -8.31 -21.04 -17.92
CA HIS A 86 -7.37 -21.66 -18.86
C HIS A 86 -6.47 -20.64 -19.55
N LYS A 87 -5.45 -21.18 -20.23
CA LYS A 87 -4.57 -20.38 -21.07
C LYS A 87 -5.40 -19.76 -22.20
N GLY A 88 -5.30 -18.45 -22.34
CA GLY A 88 -6.13 -17.69 -23.29
C GLY A 88 -7.27 -16.91 -22.62
N ALA A 89 -7.59 -17.18 -21.35
CA ALA A 89 -8.59 -16.40 -20.62
C ALA A 89 -8.18 -14.92 -20.52
N ARG A 90 -9.15 -14.02 -20.63
CA ARG A 90 -8.93 -12.58 -20.46
C ARG A 90 -8.81 -12.29 -18.97
N VAL A 91 -7.74 -11.62 -18.58
CA VAL A 91 -7.50 -11.20 -17.20
C VAL A 91 -7.48 -9.68 -17.13
N THR A 92 -8.37 -9.10 -16.35
CA THR A 92 -8.41 -7.66 -16.07
C THR A 92 -8.04 -7.44 -14.62
N VAL A 93 -7.10 -6.54 -14.38
CA VAL A 93 -6.60 -6.25 -13.04
C VAL A 93 -6.74 -4.76 -12.77
N ILE A 94 -7.22 -4.39 -11.59
CA ILE A 94 -7.29 -3.00 -11.13
C ILE A 94 -6.79 -2.89 -9.70
N ARG A 95 -5.96 -1.88 -9.41
CA ARG A 95 -5.54 -1.59 -8.04
C ARG A 95 -6.61 -0.76 -7.33
N ILE A 96 -7.35 -1.39 -6.43
CA ILE A 96 -8.50 -0.78 -5.74
C ILE A 96 -8.14 -0.09 -4.42
N ALA A 97 -6.99 -0.44 -3.84
CA ALA A 97 -6.42 0.24 -2.68
C ALA A 97 -4.89 0.11 -2.68
N GLN A 98 -4.21 0.78 -1.75
CA GLN A 98 -2.74 0.71 -1.68
C GLN A 98 -2.23 -0.72 -1.50
N ASP A 99 -2.92 -1.55 -0.74
CA ASP A 99 -2.55 -2.94 -0.44
C ASP A 99 -3.48 -3.97 -1.10
N ARG A 100 -4.31 -3.56 -2.06
CA ARG A 100 -5.35 -4.43 -2.63
C ARG A 100 -5.51 -4.26 -4.14
N ILE A 101 -5.65 -5.40 -4.80
CA ILE A 101 -5.99 -5.47 -6.22
C ILE A 101 -7.23 -6.34 -6.41
N LEU A 102 -8.00 -6.04 -7.44
CA LEU A 102 -9.08 -6.89 -7.94
C LEU A 102 -8.60 -7.52 -9.24
N VAL A 103 -8.67 -8.84 -9.32
CA VAL A 103 -8.38 -9.62 -10.52
C VAL A 103 -9.68 -10.23 -10.99
N ALA A 104 -10.11 -9.87 -12.19
CA ALA A 104 -11.25 -10.45 -12.89
C ALA A 104 -10.73 -11.33 -14.03
N VAL A 105 -11.28 -12.54 -14.15
CA VAL A 105 -10.99 -13.46 -15.24
C VAL A 105 -12.29 -13.77 -15.97
N ASP A 106 -12.28 -13.49 -17.28
CA ASP A 106 -13.36 -13.81 -18.18
C ASP A 106 -12.87 -14.78 -19.26
N GLU A 107 -13.60 -15.88 -19.43
CA GLU A 107 -13.32 -16.91 -20.43
C GLU A 107 -14.61 -17.31 -21.13
N ILE A 108 -14.54 -17.54 -22.44
CA ILE A 108 -15.68 -17.99 -23.26
C ILE A 108 -15.43 -19.42 -23.78
N THR A 109 -14.17 -19.76 -24.05
CA THR A 109 -13.72 -21.04 -24.58
C THR A 109 -12.53 -21.50 -23.74
N PRO A 110 -12.48 -22.74 -23.21
CA PRO A 110 -13.32 -23.90 -23.53
C PRO A 110 -14.66 -23.96 -22.80
N ALA A 111 -14.85 -23.18 -21.74
CA ALA A 111 -16.12 -23.05 -21.03
C ALA A 111 -16.32 -21.61 -20.54
N PRO A 112 -17.56 -21.10 -20.47
CA PRO A 112 -17.85 -19.80 -19.90
C PRO A 112 -17.41 -19.73 -18.43
N LEU A 113 -16.54 -18.77 -18.13
CA LEU A 113 -16.06 -18.48 -16.78
C LEU A 113 -16.08 -16.97 -16.59
N SER A 114 -16.62 -16.50 -15.47
CA SER A 114 -16.43 -15.13 -15.02
C SER A 114 -16.23 -15.15 -13.50
N ILE A 115 -15.00 -14.92 -13.08
CA ILE A 115 -14.59 -14.96 -11.67
C ILE A 115 -13.88 -13.65 -11.34
N SER A 116 -14.07 -13.16 -10.12
CA SER A 116 -13.31 -12.03 -9.59
C SER A 116 -12.80 -12.34 -8.20
N VAL A 117 -11.50 -12.13 -7.97
CA VAL A 117 -10.83 -12.35 -6.69
C VAL A 117 -10.10 -11.09 -6.26
N ARG A 118 -10.19 -10.77 -4.97
CA ARG A 118 -9.41 -9.69 -4.36
C ARG A 118 -8.14 -10.29 -3.77
N LEU A 119 -7.00 -9.69 -4.13
CA LEU A 119 -5.69 -10.10 -3.63
C LEU A 119 -5.06 -8.98 -2.82
N LYS A 120 -4.22 -9.37 -1.87
CA LYS A 120 -3.33 -8.47 -1.15
C LYS A 120 -2.10 -8.18 -2.00
N LEU A 121 -1.72 -6.91 -2.06
CA LEU A 121 -0.48 -6.44 -2.68
C LEU A 121 0.48 -5.97 -1.58
N GLY A 122 1.60 -6.68 -1.45
CA GLY A 122 2.68 -6.35 -0.53
C GLY A 122 3.39 -5.05 -0.92
N LEU A 123 4.14 -4.48 0.02
CA LEU A 123 4.95 -3.28 -0.21
C LEU A 123 6.12 -3.55 -1.19
N ASP A 124 6.52 -4.81 -1.31
CA ASP A 124 7.51 -5.34 -2.24
C ASP A 124 6.89 -5.76 -3.59
N GLY A 125 5.58 -5.55 -3.77
CA GLY A 125 4.85 -5.97 -4.96
C GLY A 125 4.42 -7.43 -4.96
N THR A 126 4.63 -8.19 -3.87
CA THR A 126 4.17 -9.59 -3.79
C THR A 126 2.65 -9.71 -3.75
N LEU A 127 2.13 -10.73 -4.41
CA LEU A 127 0.70 -11.06 -4.39
C LEU A 127 0.39 -12.21 -3.45
N SER A 128 -0.66 -12.05 -2.65
CA SER A 128 -1.17 -13.11 -1.78
C SER A 128 -2.70 -13.06 -1.69
N ARG A 129 -3.30 -14.18 -1.31
CA ARG A 129 -4.73 -14.24 -1.01
C ARG A 129 -5.06 -13.38 0.21
N LEU A 130 -6.24 -12.76 0.22
CA LEU A 130 -6.77 -12.07 1.40
C LEU A 130 -7.15 -13.04 2.51
#